data_AF-A0A0L8A4Y0-F1
#
_entry.id   AF-A0A0L8A4Y0-F1
#
_cell.length_a   1.000
_cell.length_b   1.000
_cell.length_c   1.000
_cell.angle_alpha   90.00
_cell.angle_beta   90.00
_cell.angle_gamma   90.00
#
_symmetry.space_group_name_H-M   'P 1'
#
loop_
_entity.id
_entity.type
_entity.pdbx_description
1 polymer ?
#
loop_
_entity_poly.entity_id
_entity_poly.type
_entity_poly.pdbx_seq_one_letter_code
_entity_poly.pdbx_strand_id
1 'polypeptide(L)' 'MALLAPRSNTQRAAAAAGIVARAGRRWGLLPYQVVVAASIAANAVLRHGQSAAGAVAAARRAARAQAGAA' A
#
# COMPACT_ATOMS: atom_id res chain seq x y z
N MET A 1 -13.10 4.99 -20.13
CA MET A 1 -14.13 5.28 -19.10
C MET A 1 -13.92 4.29 -17.96
N ALA A 2 -13.28 4.73 -16.87
CA ALA A 2 -12.98 3.85 -15.73
C ALA A 2 -14.27 3.60 -14.95
N LEU A 3 -14.67 2.32 -14.79
CA LEU A 3 -15.87 1.91 -14.07
C LEU A 3 -15.90 2.52 -12.66
N LEU A 4 -16.73 3.55 -12.47
CA LEU A 4 -17.12 4.12 -11.19
C LEU A 4 -18.26 3.28 -10.57
N ALA A 5 -18.01 1.99 -10.34
CA ALA A 5 -18.76 1.27 -9.32
C ALA A 5 -18.04 1.49 -7.98
N PRO A 6 -18.72 1.65 -6.83
CA PRO A 6 -18.08 1.74 -5.52
C PRO A 6 -17.32 0.43 -5.25
N ARG A 7 -16.07 0.42 -5.69
CA ARG A 7 -15.12 -0.69 -5.59
C ARG A 7 -15.04 -1.10 -4.13
N SER A 8 -15.53 -2.30 -3.80
CA SER A 8 -15.57 -2.82 -2.43
C SER A 8 -14.21 -2.63 -1.74
N ASN A 9 -14.21 -2.38 -0.42
CA ASN A 9 -12.98 -2.10 0.33
C ASN A 9 -11.89 -3.18 0.09
N THR A 10 -12.30 -4.43 -0.11
CA THR A 10 -11.44 -5.55 -0.50
C THR A 10 -10.72 -5.32 -1.83
N GLN A 11 -11.41 -4.80 -2.84
CA GLN A 11 -10.87 -4.58 -4.18
C GLN A 11 -10.01 -3.31 -4.25
N ARG A 12 -10.25 -2.34 -3.35
CA ARG A 12 -9.35 -1.20 -3.09
C ARG A 12 -8.09 -1.64 -2.34
N ALA A 13 -8.23 -2.53 -1.36
CA ALA A 13 -7.12 -3.07 -0.58
C ALA A 13 -6.17 -3.91 -1.46
N ALA A 14 -6.73 -4.76 -2.32
CA ALA A 14 -5.95 -5.51 -3.31
C ALA A 14 -5.21 -4.59 -4.29
N ALA A 15 -5.84 -3.50 -4.73
CA ALA A 15 -5.19 -2.50 -5.56
C ALA A 15 -4.04 -1.78 -4.82
N ALA A 16 -4.26 -1.36 -3.57
CA ALA A 16 -3.25 -0.72 -2.74
C ALA A 16 -2.06 -1.67 -2.50
N ALA A 17 -2.32 -2.92 -2.12
CA ALA A 17 -1.28 -3.94 -1.94
C ALA A 17 -0.49 -4.19 -3.24
N GLY A 18 -1.15 -4.29 -4.39
CA GLY A 18 -0.48 -4.46 -5.69
C GLY A 18 0.33 -3.24 -6.14
N ILE A 19 -0.09 -2.03 -5.76
CA ILE A 19 0.69 -0.81 -5.99
C ILE A 19 1.92 -0.81 -5.09
N VAL A 20 1.77 -1.10 -3.79
CA VAL A 20 2.91 -1.20 -2.86
C VAL A 20 3.87 -2.31 -3.25
N ALA A 21 3.39 -3.44 -3.75
CA ALA A 21 4.25 -4.53 -4.22
C ALA A 21 5.17 -4.12 -5.38
N ARG A 22 4.63 -3.37 -6.35
CA ARG A 22 5.41 -2.82 -7.48
C ARG A 22 6.29 -1.64 -7.06
N ALA A 23 5.73 -0.72 -6.27
CA ALA A 23 6.42 0.47 -5.82
C ALA A 23 7.55 0.15 -4.82
N GLY A 24 7.36 -0.85 -3.97
CA GLY A 24 8.34 -1.29 -2.98
C GLY A 24 9.62 -1.81 -3.61
N ARG A 25 9.50 -2.52 -4.75
CA ARG A 25 10.67 -2.91 -5.56
C ARG A 25 11.44 -1.68 -6.07
N ARG A 26 10.71 -0.62 -6.45
CA ARG A 26 11.30 0.67 -6.89
C ARG A 26 11.82 1.54 -5.74
N TRP A 27 11.40 1.26 -4.50
CA TRP A 27 11.90 1.91 -3.30
C TRP A 27 13.14 1.20 -2.72
N GLY A 28 13.62 0.12 -3.35
CA GLY A 28 14.75 -0.67 -2.85
C GLY A 28 14.42 -1.51 -1.61
N LEU A 29 13.13 -1.75 -1.34
CA LEU A 29 12.72 -2.56 -0.20
C LEU A 29 13.04 -4.04 -0.43
N LEU A 30 13.49 -4.70 0.63
CA LEU A 30 13.61 -6.16 0.70
C LEU A 30 12.22 -6.81 0.52
N PRO A 31 12.13 -8.04 -0.02
CA PRO A 31 10.86 -8.72 -0.26
C PRO A 31 9.97 -8.77 0.99
N TYR A 32 10.56 -8.98 2.17
CA TYR A 32 9.86 -8.96 3.44
C TYR A 32 9.24 -7.59 3.77
N GLN A 33 9.98 -6.49 3.57
CA GLN A 33 9.48 -5.13 3.82
C GLN A 33 8.35 -4.75 2.86
N VAL A 34 8.40 -5.25 1.62
CA VAL A 34 7.30 -5.09 0.65
C VAL A 34 6.02 -5.77 1.13
N VAL A 35 6.12 -6.98 1.69
CA VAL A 35 4.97 -7.72 2.25
C VAL A 35 4.37 -6.98 3.45
N VAL A 36 5.21 -6.46 4.34
CA VAL A 36 4.77 -5.67 5.51
C VAL A 36 4.09 -4.39 5.05
N ALA A 37 4.69 -3.64 4.13
CA ALA A 37 4.12 -2.40 3.60
C ALA A 37 2.80 -2.63 2.85
N ALA A 38 2.70 -3.71 2.08
CA ALA A 38 1.48 -4.09 1.37
C ALA A 38 0.36 -4.47 2.36
N SER A 39 0.70 -5.20 3.42
CA SER A 39 -0.22 -5.53 4.51
C SER A 39 -0.72 -4.29 5.24
N ILE A 40 0.16 -3.32 5.54
CA ILE A 40 -0.21 -2.05 6.16
C ILE A 40 -1.18 -1.29 5.26
N ALA A 41 -0.90 -1.20 3.96
CA ALA A 41 -1.78 -0.53 3.01
C ALA A 41 -3.15 -1.22 2.90
N ALA A 42 -3.19 -2.55 2.84
CA ALA A 42 -4.45 -3.30 2.81
C ALA A 42 -5.27 -3.08 4.09
N ASN A 43 -4.63 -3.12 5.25
CA ASN A 43 -5.29 -2.88 6.54
C ASN A 43 -5.79 -1.44 6.69
N ALA A 44 -5.05 -0.46 6.17
CA ALA A 44 -5.48 0.94 6.14
C ALA A 44 -6.78 1.10 5.34
N VAL A 45 -6.88 0.45 4.18
CA VAL A 45 -8.11 0.47 3.38
C VAL A 45 -9.26 -0.26 4.08
N LEU A 46 -9.00 -1.44 4.64
CA LEU A 46 -10.03 -2.30 5.24
C LEU A 46 -10.56 -1.76 6.57
N ARG A 47 -9.68 -1.27 7.46
CA ARG A 47 -10.04 -0.84 8.82
C ARG A 47 -10.35 0.65 8.92
N HIS A 48 -9.66 1.47 8.14
CA HIS A 48 -9.79 2.93 8.22
C HIS A 48 -10.54 3.54 7.03
N GLY A 49 -11.03 2.71 6.10
CA GLY A 49 -11.75 3.18 4.90
C GLY A 49 -10.88 4.04 3.99
N GLN A 50 -9.55 3.95 4.14
CA GLN A 50 -8.62 4.88 3.50
C GLN A 50 -8.58 4.63 1.99
N SER A 51 -8.53 5.70 1.20
CA SER A 51 -8.35 5.56 -0.25
C SER A 51 -7.03 4.86 -0.57
N ALA A 52 -6.99 4.07 -1.65
CA ALA A 52 -5.79 3.32 -2.05
C ALA A 52 -4.52 4.20 -2.13
N ALA A 53 -4.65 5.44 -2.60
CA ALA A 53 -3.55 6.41 -2.64
C ALA A 53 -3.04 6.80 -1.24
N GLY A 54 -3.94 7.02 -0.28
CA GLY A 54 -3.59 7.35 1.10
C GLY A 54 -2.90 6.18 1.81
N ALA A 55 -3.38 4.96 1.58
CA ALA A 55 -2.77 3.74 2.10
C ALA A 55 -1.35 3.51 1.52
N VAL A 56 -1.15 3.75 0.22
CA VAL A 56 0.17 3.66 -0.44
C VAL A 56 1.12 4.75 0.09
N ALA A 57 0.61 5.97 0.34
CA ALA A 57 1.41 7.05 0.92
C ALA A 57 1.88 6.73 2.35
N ALA A 58 1.01 6.15 3.18
CA ALA A 58 1.36 5.67 4.51
C ALA A 58 2.42 4.56 4.45
N ALA A 59 2.21 3.57 3.58
CA ALA A 59 3.19 2.50 3.34
C ALA A 59 4.54 3.06 2.85
N ARG A 60 4.55 4.08 2.00
CA ARG A 60 5.76 4.77 1.54
C ARG A 60 6.48 5.50 2.67
N ARG A 61 5.75 6.16 3.57
CA ARG A 61 6.36 6.81 4.74
C ARG A 61 6.98 5.78 5.68
N ALA A 62 6.30 4.67 5.95
CA ALA A 62 6.83 3.58 6.75
C ALA A 62 8.10 2.98 6.12
N ALA A 63 8.07 2.74 4.80
CA ALA A 63 9.23 2.29 4.03
C ALA A 63 10.43 3.26 4.13
N ARG A 64 10.19 4.57 4.05
CA ARG A 64 11.24 5.59 4.24
C ARG A 64 11.78 5.65 5.66
N ALA A 65 10.92 5.48 6.67
CA ALA A 65 11.35 5.41 8.07
C ALA A 65 12.27 4.20 8.31
N GLN A 66 12.00 3.07 7.65
CA GLN A 66 12.88 1.90 7.67
C GLN A 66 14.20 2.14 6.92
N ALA A 67 14.15 2.83 5.78
CA ALA A 67 15.34 3.12 4.98
C ALA A 67 16.26 4.20 5.57
N GLY A 68 15.72 5.14 6.37
CA GLY A 68 16.51 6.16 7.07
C GLY A 68 17.04 5.73 8.43
N ALA A 69 16.77 4.49 8.86
CA ALA A 69 17.31 3.90 10.08
C ALA A 69 18.65 3.17 9.84
N ALA A 70 19.30 3.44 8.70
CA ALA A 70 20.60 2.89 8.31
C ALA A 70 21.65 4.01 8.23
#